data_AF-A0A9X9S4Z9-F1
#
_entry.id   AF-A0A9X9S4Z9-F1
#
_cell.length_a   1.000
_cell.length_b   1.000
_cell.length_c   1.000
_cell.angle_alpha   90.00
_cell.angle_beta   90.00
_cell.angle_gamma   90.00
#
_symmetry.space_group_name_H-M   'P 1'
#
loop_
_entity.id
_entity.type
_entity.pdbx_description
1 polymer ?
#
loop_
_entity_poly.entity_id
_entity_poly.type
_entity_poly.pdbx_seq_one_letter_code
_entity_poly.pdbx_strand_id
1 'polypeptide(L)'
;MANEPNDDIFRNLAKAMEEMIRNLPGDESPRFVGCTIISGSGDDGRIFHMDDFEDEFDYDLVEDSDYFYITLELSGEESDVPRVEFLEQEVRVTIDGRDFEVPLSAPIHLGQCRYGIKNGVLDIICRKLN
;
A
#
# COMPACT_ATOMS: atom_id res chain seq x y z
N MET A 1 35.71 -8.46 0.25
CA MET A 1 34.35 -8.39 -0.29
C MET A 1 33.70 -7.23 0.41
N ALA A 2 33.33 -6.17 -0.33
CA ALA A 2 32.79 -4.96 0.25
C ALA A 2 31.36 -5.25 0.73
N ASN A 3 31.07 -4.99 2.00
CA ASN A 3 29.70 -4.95 2.50
C ASN A 3 29.03 -3.76 1.81
N GLU A 4 28.05 -4.02 0.94
CA GLU A 4 27.25 -2.94 0.39
C GLU A 4 26.35 -2.37 1.50
N PRO A 5 26.10 -1.05 1.53
CA PRO A 5 25.35 -0.41 2.62
C PRO A 5 23.93 -0.96 2.83
N ASN A 6 23.39 -1.69 1.85
CA ASN A 6 22.07 -2.32 1.94
C ASN A 6 22.10 -3.76 2.48
N ASP A 7 23.27 -4.42 2.54
CA ASP A 7 23.37 -5.83 2.96
C ASP A 7 22.88 -6.07 4.38
N ASP A 8 23.07 -5.09 5.27
CA ASP A 8 22.62 -5.19 6.65
C ASP A 8 21.08 -5.07 6.75
N ILE A 9 20.46 -4.26 5.89
CA ILE A 9 19.01 -4.09 5.83
C ILE A 9 18.37 -5.39 5.33
N PHE A 10 18.87 -5.95 4.23
CA PHE A 10 18.35 -7.21 3.69
C PHE A 10 18.51 -8.38 4.67
N ARG A 11 19.62 -8.40 5.41
CA ARG A 11 19.88 -9.42 6.43
C ARG A 11 18.92 -9.29 7.62
N ASN A 12 18.64 -8.07 8.04
CA ASN A 12 17.69 -7.82 9.14
C ASN A 12 16.25 -8.17 8.71
N LEU A 13 15.86 -7.81 7.48
CA LEU A 13 14.58 -8.19 6.91
C LEU A 13 14.43 -9.72 6.82
N ALA A 14 15.45 -10.42 6.31
CA ALA A 14 15.45 -11.87 6.21
C ALA A 14 15.26 -12.55 7.56
N LYS A 15 15.90 -12.05 8.63
CA LYS A 15 15.72 -12.55 9.99
C LYS A 15 14.30 -12.32 10.53
N ALA A 16 13.74 -11.13 10.31
CA ALA A 16 12.38 -10.83 10.73
C ALA A 16 11.35 -11.72 10.03
N MET A 17 11.52 -11.95 8.72
CA MET A 17 10.70 -12.89 7.95
C MET A 17 10.83 -14.32 8.48
N GLU A 18 12.05 -14.76 8.77
CA GLU A 18 12.30 -16.10 9.31
C GLU A 18 11.62 -16.33 10.67
N GLU A 19 11.67 -15.35 11.57
CA GLU A 19 10.99 -15.42 12.87
C GLU A 19 9.47 -15.43 12.72
N MET A 20 8.91 -14.65 11.80
CA MET A 20 7.46 -14.71 11.50
C MET A 20 7.05 -16.08 10.97
N ILE A 21 7.78 -16.64 9.98
CA ILE A 21 7.51 -17.97 9.42
C ILE A 21 7.55 -19.06 10.49
N ARG A 22 8.51 -18.99 11.42
CA ARG A 22 8.66 -19.97 12.51
C ARG A 22 7.51 -19.95 13.52
N ASN A 23 6.85 -18.81 13.68
CA ASN A 23 5.78 -18.62 14.66
C ASN A 23 4.38 -18.83 14.07
N LEU A 24 4.25 -19.16 12.78
CA LEU A 24 2.97 -19.49 12.18
C LEU A 24 2.44 -20.83 12.70
N PRO A 25 1.15 -20.93 13.08
CA PRO A 25 0.52 -22.19 13.46
C PRO A 25 0.54 -23.17 12.27
N GLY A 26 1.08 -24.35 12.52
CA GLY A 26 1.63 -25.25 11.50
C GLY A 26 0.65 -26.04 10.63
N ASP A 27 -0.51 -25.51 10.26
CA ASP A 27 -1.48 -26.24 9.42
C ASP A 27 -1.67 -25.68 8.00
N GLU A 28 -1.12 -24.51 7.67
CA GLU A 28 -1.20 -23.96 6.31
C GLU A 28 0.15 -23.41 5.83
N SER A 29 0.47 -23.65 4.55
CA SER A 29 1.62 -23.03 3.90
C SER A 29 1.43 -21.52 3.86
N PRO A 30 2.33 -20.71 4.47
CA PRO A 30 2.16 -19.26 4.48
C PRO A 30 2.14 -18.72 3.05
N ARG A 31 1.07 -18.00 2.70
CA ARG A 31 0.93 -17.29 1.42
C ARG A 31 1.20 -15.81 1.67
N PHE A 32 2.29 -15.29 1.09
CA PHE A 32 2.59 -13.86 1.10
C PHE A 32 1.97 -13.25 -0.16
N VAL A 33 1.01 -12.32 0.00
CA VAL A 33 0.32 -11.67 -1.13
C VAL A 33 1.03 -10.37 -1.55
N GLY A 34 1.76 -9.73 -0.63
CA GLY A 34 2.61 -8.56 -0.91
C GLY A 34 3.43 -8.14 0.30
N CYS A 35 4.39 -7.23 0.10
CA CYS A 35 5.02 -6.50 1.21
C CYS A 35 5.41 -5.09 0.77
N THR A 36 5.00 -4.09 1.54
CA THR A 36 5.44 -2.70 1.36
C THR A 36 6.57 -2.41 2.33
N ILE A 37 7.74 -2.05 1.80
CA ILE A 37 8.90 -1.67 2.61
C ILE A 37 8.94 -0.15 2.71
N ILE A 38 8.57 0.38 3.87
CA ILE A 38 8.62 1.82 4.17
C ILE A 38 9.96 2.11 4.85
N SER A 39 10.91 2.66 4.10
CA SER A 39 12.21 3.11 4.64
C SER A 39 12.13 4.59 5.01
N GLY A 40 11.94 4.89 6.30
CA GLY A 40 11.92 6.25 6.85
C GLY A 40 12.40 6.27 8.31
N SER A 41 12.92 7.41 8.77
CA SER A 41 13.20 7.64 10.19
C SER A 41 11.87 7.68 10.93
N GLY A 42 11.63 6.66 11.75
CA GLY A 42 10.32 6.32 12.30
C GLY A 42 9.55 7.51 12.88
N ASP A 43 8.33 7.65 12.41
CA ASP A 43 7.20 8.14 13.19
C ASP A 43 6.00 7.24 12.87
N ASP A 44 5.18 6.94 13.87
CA ASP A 44 4.20 5.85 13.89
C ASP A 44 3.15 5.97 12.76
N GLY A 45 3.35 5.20 11.69
CA GLY A 45 2.35 5.00 10.64
C GLY A 45 1.14 4.28 11.24
N ARG A 46 0.04 5.00 11.43
CA ARG A 46 -1.23 4.42 11.90
C ARG A 46 -1.85 3.65 10.74
N ILE A 47 -1.90 2.32 10.87
CA ILE A 47 -2.65 1.45 9.96
C ILE A 47 -4.12 1.58 10.37
N PHE A 48 -4.95 2.13 9.49
CA PHE A 48 -6.40 2.14 9.67
C PHE A 48 -6.97 0.95 8.92
N HIS A 49 -7.50 -0.04 9.65
CA HIS A 49 -8.41 -1.03 9.08
C HIS A 49 -9.83 -0.46 9.22
N MET A 50 -10.42 -0.05 8.09
CA MET A 50 -11.85 0.29 8.04
C MET A 50 -12.62 -1.00 7.74
N ASP A 51 -12.98 -1.74 8.79
CA ASP A 51 -13.99 -2.80 8.70
C ASP A 51 -15.37 -2.17 8.96
N ASP A 52 -16.25 -2.22 7.96
CA ASP A 52 -17.73 -2.19 8.01
C ASP A 52 -18.39 -1.23 7.00
N PHE A 53 -18.25 -1.47 5.69
CA PHE A 53 -19.34 -1.23 4.73
C PHE A 53 -19.43 -2.39 3.72
N GLU A 54 -20.61 -3.02 3.66
CA GLU A 54 -20.94 -4.05 2.67
C GLU A 54 -20.77 -3.46 1.25
N ASP A 55 -19.99 -4.15 0.40
CA ASP A 55 -19.52 -3.78 -0.95
C ASP A 55 -18.33 -2.80 -1.03
N GLU A 56 -17.60 -2.56 0.06
CA GLU A 56 -16.40 -1.72 0.06
C GLU A 56 -15.19 -2.48 -0.52
N PHE A 57 -14.53 -1.87 -1.51
CA PHE A 57 -13.33 -2.41 -2.12
C PHE A 57 -12.16 -2.24 -1.14
N ASP A 58 -11.54 -3.35 -0.74
CA ASP A 58 -10.48 -3.35 0.27
C ASP A 58 -9.25 -2.57 -0.20
N TYR A 59 -8.88 -1.55 0.56
CA TYR A 59 -7.66 -0.79 0.38
C TYR A 59 -6.99 -0.51 1.73
N ASP A 60 -5.67 -0.48 1.72
CA ASP A 60 -4.85 -0.01 2.83
C ASP A 60 -4.47 1.45 2.60
N LEU A 61 -4.78 2.33 3.56
CA LEU A 61 -4.32 3.72 3.58
C LEU A 61 -3.35 3.94 4.74
N VAL A 62 -2.12 4.33 4.42
CA VAL A 62 -1.09 4.73 5.37
C VAL A 62 -0.74 6.20 5.15
N GLU A 63 -0.60 6.92 6.25
CA GLU A 63 -0.32 8.36 6.27
C GLU A 63 0.96 8.63 7.08
N ASP A 64 1.88 9.43 6.52
CA ASP A 64 3.02 10.02 7.26
C ASP A 64 2.91 11.56 7.30
N SER A 65 3.98 12.30 7.63
CA SER A 65 3.94 13.77 7.69
C SER A 65 3.71 14.47 6.35
N ASP A 66 4.11 13.85 5.24
CA ASP A 66 4.23 14.49 3.93
C ASP A 66 3.45 13.75 2.83
N TYR A 67 3.05 12.51 3.06
CA TYR A 67 2.50 11.60 2.05
C TYR A 67 1.32 10.78 2.56
N PHE A 68 0.48 10.41 1.59
CA PHE A 68 -0.47 9.31 1.65
C PHE A 68 0.03 8.17 0.76
N TYR A 69 -0.08 6.95 1.27
CA TYR A 69 0.19 5.71 0.58
C TYR A 69 -1.09 4.88 0.56
N ILE A 70 -1.62 4.59 -0.62
CA ILE A 70 -2.81 3.77 -0.79
C ILE A 70 -2.40 2.52 -1.56
N THR A 71 -2.70 1.35 -1.02
CA THR A 71 -2.43 0.07 -1.66
C THR A 71 -3.73 -0.70 -1.80
N LEU A 72 -3.97 -1.27 -2.97
CA LEU A 72 -5.18 -2.05 -3.23
C LEU A 72 -4.87 -3.27 -4.10
N GLU A 73 -5.49 -4.40 -3.74
CA GLU A 73 -5.37 -5.65 -4.47
C GLU A 73 -6.39 -5.69 -5.62
N LEU A 74 -5.92 -6.02 -6.81
CA LEU A 74 -6.73 -6.28 -7.99
C LEU A 74 -6.95 -7.80 -8.05
N SER A 75 -8.20 -8.23 -8.23
CA SER A 75 -8.58 -9.64 -8.22
C SER A 75 -7.96 -10.46 -9.37
N GLY A 76 -7.44 -9.79 -10.41
CA GLY A 76 -6.88 -10.39 -11.61
C GLY A 76 -7.95 -10.87 -12.60
N GLU A 77 -9.22 -10.77 -12.23
CA GLU A 77 -10.38 -11.05 -13.09
C GLU A 77 -10.88 -9.80 -13.81
N GLU A 78 -10.31 -8.62 -13.49
CA GLU A 78 -10.68 -7.37 -14.12
C GLU A 78 -10.40 -7.38 -15.62
N SER A 79 -11.38 -6.93 -16.40
CA SER A 79 -11.24 -6.84 -17.85
C SER A 79 -10.54 -5.55 -18.28
N ASP A 80 -10.67 -4.49 -17.48
CA ASP A 80 -10.10 -3.17 -17.75
C ASP A 80 -8.97 -2.80 -16.78
N VAL A 81 -8.02 -2.01 -17.29
CA VAL A 81 -6.96 -1.43 -16.47
C VAL A 81 -7.58 -0.39 -15.52
N PRO A 82 -7.27 -0.41 -14.21
CA PRO A 82 -7.79 0.57 -13.28
C PRO A 82 -7.43 1.99 -13.69
N ARG A 83 -8.39 2.90 -13.55
CA ARG A 83 -8.19 4.32 -13.75
C ARG A 83 -8.10 5.01 -12.41
N VAL A 84 -7.07 5.83 -12.21
CA VAL A 84 -6.89 6.63 -11.00
C VAL A 84 -7.09 8.11 -11.33
N GLU A 85 -7.93 8.78 -10.56
CA GLU A 85 -8.17 10.21 -10.60
C GLU A 85 -7.82 10.84 -9.25
N PHE A 86 -7.04 11.92 -9.29
CA PHE A 86 -6.62 12.66 -8.11
C PHE A 86 -7.49 13.91 -7.96
N LEU A 87 -8.17 14.02 -6.83
CA LEU A 87 -8.95 15.18 -6.42
C LEU A 87 -8.25 15.86 -5.25
N GLU A 88 -8.71 17.07 -4.88
CA GLU A 88 -8.03 17.88 -3.86
C GLU A 88 -7.86 17.14 -2.53
N GLN A 89 -8.82 16.32 -2.11
CA GLN A 89 -8.81 15.60 -0.84
C GLN A 89 -9.36 14.16 -0.96
N GLU A 90 -9.27 13.57 -2.15
CA GLU A 90 -9.78 12.24 -2.44
C GLU A 90 -8.98 11.62 -3.59
N VAL A 91 -8.82 10.30 -3.57
CA VAL A 91 -8.40 9.55 -4.75
C VAL A 91 -9.54 8.68 -5.20
N ARG A 92 -9.93 8.79 -6.48
CA ARG A 92 -10.93 7.93 -7.08
C ARG A 92 -10.27 6.85 -7.92
N VAL A 93 -10.67 5.61 -7.71
CA VAL A 93 -10.20 4.43 -8.45
C VAL A 93 -11.39 3.81 -9.17
N THR A 94 -11.36 3.79 -10.49
CA THR A 94 -12.37 3.11 -11.31
C THR A 94 -11.84 1.76 -11.78
N ILE A 95 -12.54 0.67 -11.44
CA ILE A 95 -12.21 -0.71 -11.86
C ILE A 95 -13.47 -1.35 -12.43
N ASP A 96 -13.41 -1.87 -13.67
CA ASP A 96 -14.54 -2.50 -14.37
C ASP A 96 -15.83 -1.64 -14.32
N GLY A 97 -15.68 -0.32 -14.43
CA GLY A 97 -16.78 0.63 -14.40
C GLY A 97 -17.40 0.89 -13.03
N ARG A 98 -16.83 0.35 -11.96
CA ARG A 98 -17.17 0.69 -10.57
C ARG A 98 -16.17 1.73 -10.05
N ASP A 99 -16.70 2.79 -9.44
CA ASP A 99 -15.91 3.86 -8.84
C ASP A 99 -15.76 3.61 -7.34
N PHE A 100 -14.53 3.69 -6.85
CA PHE A 100 -14.16 3.60 -5.45
C PHE A 100 -13.52 4.91 -5.01
N GLU A 101 -14.02 5.48 -3.94
CA GLU A 101 -13.57 6.78 -3.41
C GLU A 101 -12.72 6.53 -2.16
N VAL A 102 -11.47 7.01 -2.18
CA VAL A 102 -10.55 6.94 -1.05
C VAL A 102 -10.42 8.36 -0.45
N PRO A 103 -11.17 8.67 0.62
CA PRO A 103 -11.12 9.99 1.25
C PRO A 103 -9.77 10.20 1.96
N LEU A 104 -9.23 11.43 1.88
CA LEU A 104 -7.95 11.78 2.51
C LEU A 104 -8.15 12.75 3.68
N SER A 105 -7.32 12.61 4.71
CA SER A 105 -7.40 13.46 5.91
C SER A 105 -6.94 14.92 5.67
N ALA A 106 -6.21 15.17 4.58
CA ALA A 106 -5.69 16.47 4.19
C ALA A 106 -5.61 16.62 2.65
N PRO A 107 -5.56 17.85 2.12
CA PRO A 107 -5.45 18.07 0.70
C PRO A 107 -4.12 17.57 0.11
N ILE A 108 -4.10 17.24 -1.19
CA ILE A 108 -2.92 16.72 -1.89
C ILE A 108 -2.42 17.66 -2.99
N HIS A 109 -1.12 17.60 -3.25
CA HIS A 109 -0.50 18.28 -4.38
C HIS A 109 -0.67 17.43 -5.64
N LEU A 110 -1.71 17.70 -6.45
CA LEU A 110 -2.09 16.91 -7.64
C LEU A 110 -0.91 16.59 -8.60
N GLY A 111 0.00 17.55 -8.83
CA GLY A 111 1.18 17.35 -9.69
C GLY A 111 2.30 16.49 -9.09
N GLN A 112 2.17 16.04 -7.84
CA GLN A 112 3.11 15.19 -7.11
C GLN A 112 2.47 13.88 -6.65
N CYS A 113 1.34 13.52 -7.28
CA CYS A 113 0.69 12.24 -7.09
C CYS A 113 1.09 11.28 -8.21
N ARG A 114 1.27 10.00 -7.88
CA ARG A 114 1.64 8.95 -8.84
C ARG A 114 1.02 7.63 -8.43
N TYR A 115 0.80 6.77 -9.40
CA TYR A 115 0.36 5.41 -9.16
C TYR A 115 1.12 4.42 -10.04
N GLY A 116 1.15 3.16 -9.65
CA GLY A 116 1.74 2.08 -10.42
C GLY A 116 1.05 0.76 -10.12
N ILE A 117 0.97 -0.09 -11.14
CA ILE A 117 0.40 -1.44 -11.01
C ILE A 117 1.51 -2.45 -11.15
N LYS A 118 1.66 -3.35 -10.19
CA LYS A 118 2.64 -4.43 -10.24
C LYS A 118 2.08 -5.69 -9.59
N ASN A 119 2.11 -6.80 -10.33
CA ASN A 119 1.66 -8.11 -9.85
C ASN A 119 0.22 -8.13 -9.29
N GLY A 120 -0.70 -7.38 -9.90
CA GLY A 120 -2.08 -7.30 -9.42
C GLY A 120 -2.26 -6.39 -8.20
N VAL A 121 -1.25 -5.62 -7.81
CA VAL A 121 -1.37 -4.60 -6.77
C VAL A 121 -1.27 -3.23 -7.41
N LEU A 122 -2.20 -2.34 -7.08
CA LEU A 122 -2.13 -0.93 -7.43
C LEU A 122 -1.64 -0.15 -6.20
N ASP A 123 -0.52 0.54 -6.36
CA ASP A 123 0.07 1.42 -5.35
C ASP A 123 -0.10 2.87 -5.80
N ILE A 124 -0.59 3.72 -4.90
CA ILE A 124 -0.80 5.14 -5.12
C ILE A 124 -0.06 5.91 -4.04
N ILE A 125 0.66 6.96 -4.45
CA ILE A 125 1.44 7.82 -3.57
C ILE A 125 1.05 9.27 -3.87
N CYS A 126 0.56 9.97 -2.85
CA CYS A 126 0.13 11.36 -2.97
C CYS A 126 0.87 12.22 -1.94
N ARG A 127 1.49 13.33 -2.37
CA ARG A 127 2.09 14.29 -1.44
C ARG A 127 1.01 15.21 -0.87
N LYS A 128 1.04 15.46 0.43
CA LYS A 128 0.17 16.43 1.10
C LYS A 128 0.47 17.87 0.67
N LEU A 129 -0.57 18.69 0.63
CA LEU A 129 -0.50 20.13 0.48
C LEU A 129 -0.37 20.76 1.88
N ASN A 130 0.83 20.68 2.45
CA ASN A 130 1.17 21.26 3.76
C ASN A 130 1.28 22.80 3.69
#